data_AF-A0A8H5CUH8-F1
#
_entry.id   AF-A0A8H5CUH8-F1
#
_cell.length_a   1.000
_cell.length_b   1.000
_cell.length_c   1.000
_cell.angle_alpha   90.00
_cell.angle_beta   90.00
_cell.angle_gamma   90.00
#
_symmetry.space_group_name_H-M   'P 1'
#
loop_
_entity.id
_entity.type
_entity.pdbx_description
1 polymer ?
#
loop_
_entity_poly.entity_id
_entity_poly.type
_entity_poly.pdbx_seq_one_letter_code
_entity_poly.pdbx_strand_id
1 'polypeptide(L)'
;MEDHSCHNTLMHYGLHKLRNVTQDANYLFKCVQGWTSQGFRPHAISAQNEPLNSNPTYPTSKLTASQEGQIGTRLRSLLNSNGFSDVEIVGYDHNWSAASSYPIQLMQDAGDAFYGVSFHCYAVSTESLDSKSIDFLVLGKRRLTKFGLGR
;
A
#
# COMPACT_ATOMS: atom_id res chain seq x y z
N MET A 1 -25.05 7.23 -13.10
CA MET A 1 -23.92 7.52 -12.20
C MET A 1 -23.29 6.19 -11.89
N GLU A 2 -22.25 5.83 -12.63
CA GLU A 2 -21.50 4.61 -12.33
C GLU A 2 -20.56 4.92 -11.17
N ASP A 3 -20.81 4.25 -10.05
CA ASP A 3 -19.97 4.21 -8.85
C ASP A 3 -18.69 3.43 -9.17
N HIS A 4 -17.73 4.13 -9.77
CA HIS A 4 -16.37 3.61 -9.93
C HIS A 4 -15.63 3.83 -8.61
N SER A 5 -15.91 2.97 -7.63
CA SER A 5 -14.99 2.80 -6.50
C SER A 5 -13.59 2.60 -7.08
N CYS A 6 -12.65 3.42 -6.62
CA CYS A 6 -11.29 3.54 -7.12
C CYS A 6 -10.40 2.30 -6.98
N HIS A 7 -11.01 1.15 -6.72
CA HIS A 7 -10.32 -0.09 -6.43
C HIS A 7 -10.19 -1.02 -7.64
N ASN A 8 -10.90 -0.79 -8.78
CA ASN A 8 -11.02 -1.87 -9.77
C ASN A 8 -11.07 -1.53 -11.26
N THR A 9 -10.93 -0.27 -11.69
CA THR A 9 -11.05 0.01 -13.14
C THR A 9 -9.81 -0.34 -13.96
N LEU A 10 -8.67 -0.68 -13.31
CA LEU A 10 -7.44 -1.11 -14.00
C LEU A 10 -7.18 -2.64 -13.95
N MET A 11 -7.98 -3.41 -13.19
CA MET A 11 -7.67 -4.80 -12.86
C MET A 11 -8.67 -5.81 -13.46
N HIS A 12 -9.10 -5.58 -14.69
CA HIS A 12 -9.88 -6.56 -15.45
C HIS A 12 -8.94 -7.62 -16.05
N TYR A 13 -9.04 -8.85 -15.51
CA TYR A 13 -8.64 -10.12 -16.13
C TYR A 13 -7.18 -10.26 -16.60
N GLY A 14 -6.25 -10.44 -15.65
CA GLY A 14 -5.13 -11.39 -15.78
C GLY A 14 -4.11 -11.24 -16.91
N LEU A 15 -4.24 -10.28 -17.83
CA LEU A 15 -3.41 -10.17 -19.02
C LEU A 15 -3.29 -8.71 -19.49
N HIS A 16 -2.57 -7.86 -18.76
CA HIS A 16 -1.86 -6.74 -19.41
C HIS A 16 -0.44 -6.59 -18.87
N LYS A 17 0.42 -7.28 -19.61
CA LYS A 17 1.86 -7.12 -19.84
C LYS A 17 2.29 -5.64 -19.74
N LEU A 18 3.18 -5.36 -18.77
CA LEU A 18 3.83 -4.08 -18.43
C LEU A 18 2.99 -3.14 -17.54
N ARG A 19 3.15 -3.31 -16.23
CA ARG A 19 2.72 -2.29 -15.27
C ARG A 19 3.56 -1.03 -15.45
N ASN A 20 2.89 0.10 -15.45
CA ASN A 20 3.49 1.41 -15.65
C ASN A 20 3.33 2.22 -14.37
N VAL A 21 4.42 2.32 -13.61
CA VAL A 21 4.53 3.10 -12.36
C VAL A 21 3.88 4.48 -12.49
N THR A 22 4.07 5.14 -13.63
CA THR A 22 3.52 6.49 -13.85
C THR A 22 2.01 6.45 -14.01
N GLN A 23 1.45 5.46 -14.70
CA GLN A 23 0.00 5.32 -14.84
C GLN A 23 -0.64 4.96 -13.50
N ASP A 24 -0.06 4.02 -12.75
CA ASP A 24 -0.57 3.59 -11.44
C ASP A 24 -0.59 4.77 -10.45
N ALA A 25 0.51 5.51 -10.33
CA ALA A 25 0.58 6.67 -9.44
C ALA A 25 -0.42 7.78 -9.84
N ASN A 26 -0.60 8.04 -11.14
CA ASN A 26 -1.58 9.02 -11.63
C ASN A 26 -3.03 8.56 -11.36
N TYR A 27 -3.30 7.26 -11.48
CA TYR A 27 -4.62 6.70 -11.18
C TYR A 27 -4.97 6.88 -9.70
N LEU A 28 -4.06 6.50 -8.80
CA LEU A 28 -4.23 6.69 -7.35
C LEU A 28 -4.40 8.18 -6.99
N PHE A 29 -3.64 9.06 -7.64
CA PHE A 29 -3.80 10.50 -7.45
C PHE A 29 -5.18 11.01 -7.89
N LYS A 30 -5.66 10.60 -9.07
CA LYS A 30 -7.02 10.94 -9.55
C LYS A 30 -8.10 10.42 -8.62
N CYS A 31 -7.86 9.28 -7.97
CA CYS A 31 -8.78 8.76 -6.96
C CYS A 31 -8.89 9.65 -5.73
N VAL A 32 -7.76 10.17 -5.23
CA VAL A 32 -7.77 11.16 -4.14
C VAL A 32 -8.52 12.43 -4.55
N GLN A 33 -8.29 12.92 -5.77
CA GLN A 33 -9.02 14.08 -6.31
C GLN A 33 -10.52 13.81 -6.44
N GLY A 34 -10.88 12.63 -6.97
CA GLY A 34 -12.27 12.21 -7.18
C GLY A 34 -13.07 12.20 -5.89
N TRP A 35 -12.57 11.51 -4.85
CA TRP A 35 -13.21 11.49 -3.53
C TRP A 35 -13.32 12.89 -2.92
N THR A 36 -12.25 13.68 -3.01
CA THR A 36 -12.25 15.05 -2.49
C THR A 36 -13.30 15.92 -3.18
N SER A 37 -13.51 15.75 -4.49
CA SER A 37 -14.53 16.49 -5.25
C SER A 37 -15.96 16.16 -4.80
N GLN A 38 -16.18 15.00 -4.19
CA GLN A 38 -17.46 14.58 -3.61
C GLN A 38 -17.61 15.03 -2.14
N GLY A 39 -16.67 15.80 -1.60
CA GLY A 39 -16.67 16.27 -0.21
C GLY A 39 -16.02 15.32 0.79
N PHE A 40 -15.41 14.21 0.33
CA PHE A 40 -14.73 13.25 1.18
C PHE A 40 -13.22 13.30 0.97
N ARG A 41 -12.49 13.92 1.89
CA ARG A 41 -11.03 13.95 1.83
C ARG A 41 -10.46 12.64 2.39
N PRO A 42 -9.77 11.81 1.58
CA PRO A 42 -9.16 10.58 2.10
C PRO A 42 -8.07 10.92 3.11
N HIS A 43 -8.01 10.19 4.23
CA HIS A 43 -6.92 10.33 5.19
C HIS A 43 -5.66 9.58 4.73
N ALA A 44 -5.83 8.37 4.20
CA ALA A 44 -4.75 7.51 3.77
C ALA A 44 -5.12 6.73 2.49
N ILE A 45 -4.10 6.27 1.77
CA ILE A 45 -4.22 5.42 0.59
C ILE A 45 -3.10 4.37 0.57
N SER A 46 -3.40 3.12 0.18
CA SER A 46 -2.40 2.11 -0.16
C SER A 46 -2.24 1.98 -1.66
N ALA A 47 -1.05 1.57 -2.11
CA ALA A 47 -0.77 1.42 -3.54
C ALA A 47 -1.46 0.19 -4.15
N GLN A 48 -1.59 -0.88 -3.36
CA GLN A 48 -2.20 -2.14 -3.77
C GLN A 48 -2.64 -2.91 -2.53
N ASN A 49 -3.89 -3.37 -2.52
CA ASN A 49 -4.33 -4.40 -1.58
C ASN A 49 -3.59 -5.71 -1.88
N GLU A 50 -2.93 -6.28 -0.88
CA GLU A 50 -2.30 -7.60 -0.97
C GLU A 50 -1.35 -7.80 -2.17
N PRO A 51 -0.26 -7.02 -2.27
CA PRO A 51 0.69 -7.03 -3.39
C PRO A 51 1.38 -8.37 -3.65
N LEU A 52 1.31 -9.35 -2.72
CA LEU A 52 1.83 -10.69 -2.91
C LEU A 52 0.76 -11.73 -3.27
N ASN A 53 -0.53 -11.36 -3.22
CA ASN A 53 -1.63 -12.27 -3.53
C ASN A 53 -1.79 -12.48 -5.04
N SER A 54 -2.22 -13.67 -5.42
CA SER A 54 -2.41 -14.12 -6.78
C SER A 54 -3.62 -15.04 -6.83
N ASN A 55 -4.78 -14.46 -7.11
CA ASN A 55 -6.04 -15.19 -7.10
C ASN A 55 -6.77 -14.96 -8.44
N PRO A 56 -7.13 -16.02 -9.19
CA PRO A 56 -7.82 -15.87 -10.48
C PRO A 56 -9.30 -15.49 -10.36
N THR A 57 -9.92 -15.66 -9.18
CA THR A 57 -11.36 -15.38 -8.96
C THR A 57 -11.59 -14.09 -8.17
N TYR A 58 -10.53 -13.38 -7.80
CA TYR A 58 -10.57 -12.14 -7.04
C TYR A 58 -9.60 -11.14 -7.67
N PRO A 59 -9.99 -9.86 -7.87
CA PRO A 59 -9.09 -8.87 -8.45
C PRO A 59 -7.80 -8.74 -7.62
N THR A 60 -6.67 -9.15 -8.22
CA THR A 60 -5.36 -9.12 -7.60
C THR A 60 -4.33 -8.55 -8.57
N SER A 61 -3.30 -7.91 -8.03
CA SER A 61 -2.15 -7.44 -8.82
C SER A 61 -0.88 -7.62 -8.03
N LYS A 62 0.03 -8.45 -8.56
CA LYS A 62 1.34 -8.65 -7.91
C LYS A 62 2.18 -7.39 -8.03
N LEU A 63 2.71 -6.93 -6.91
CA LEU A 63 3.58 -5.75 -6.83
C LEU A 63 4.84 -6.08 -6.04
N THR A 64 6.02 -5.89 -6.62
CA THR A 64 7.28 -6.00 -5.87
C THR A 64 7.49 -4.76 -5.02
N ALA A 65 8.23 -4.88 -3.91
CA ALA A 65 8.52 -3.75 -3.03
C ALA A 65 9.18 -2.56 -3.76
N SER A 66 10.10 -2.85 -4.69
CA SER A 66 10.74 -1.81 -5.51
C SER A 66 9.73 -1.07 -6.39
N GLN A 67 8.81 -1.80 -7.03
CA GLN A 67 7.76 -1.18 -7.84
C GLN A 67 6.78 -0.37 -6.97
N GLU A 68 6.41 -0.86 -5.79
CA GLU A 68 5.58 -0.11 -4.84
C GLU A 68 6.29 1.18 -4.40
N GLY A 69 7.59 1.12 -4.12
CA GLY A 69 8.39 2.28 -3.75
C GLY A 69 8.42 3.34 -4.85
N GLN A 70 8.54 2.93 -6.11
CA GLN A 70 8.48 3.83 -7.26
C GLN A 70 7.11 4.50 -7.42
N ILE A 71 6.02 3.73 -7.26
CA ILE A 71 4.64 4.25 -7.30
C ILE A 71 4.42 5.23 -6.16
N GLY A 72 4.77 4.85 -4.93
CA GLY A 72 4.64 5.68 -3.73
C GLY A 72 5.40 7.00 -3.85
N THR A 73 6.64 6.96 -4.34
CA THR A 73 7.46 8.18 -4.54
C THR A 73 6.82 9.13 -5.56
N ARG A 74 6.32 8.58 -6.67
CA ARG A 74 5.63 9.38 -7.69
C ARG A 74 4.31 9.93 -7.18
N LEU A 75 3.52 9.12 -6.48
CA LEU A 75 2.26 9.52 -5.87
C LEU A 75 2.48 10.62 -4.81
N ARG A 76 3.49 10.47 -3.93
CA ARG A 76 3.85 11.50 -2.96
C ARG A 76 4.16 12.84 -3.62
N SER A 77 4.90 12.82 -4.72
CA SER A 77 5.19 14.02 -5.50
C SER A 77 3.91 14.68 -6.03
N LEU A 78 3.00 13.88 -6.61
CA LEU A 78 1.71 14.37 -7.12
C LEU A 78 0.83 14.96 -6.00
N LEU A 79 0.71 14.27 -4.86
CA LEU A 79 -0.08 14.73 -3.72
C LEU A 79 0.46 16.06 -3.17
N ASN A 80 1.77 16.15 -2.96
CA ASN A 80 2.40 17.36 -2.43
C ASN A 80 2.21 18.55 -3.38
N SER A 81 2.42 18.36 -4.68
CA SER A 81 2.28 19.43 -5.68
C SER A 81 0.84 19.91 -5.88
N ASN A 82 -0.15 19.20 -5.38
CA ASN A 82 -1.58 19.50 -5.60
C ASN A 82 -2.37 19.72 -4.31
N GLY A 83 -1.70 20.00 -3.18
CA GLY A 83 -2.37 20.37 -1.93
C GLY A 83 -2.95 19.21 -1.13
N PHE A 84 -2.43 17.99 -1.32
CA PHE A 84 -2.81 16.77 -0.62
C PHE A 84 -1.66 16.18 0.22
N SER A 85 -0.75 17.02 0.71
CA SER A 85 0.42 16.56 1.48
C SER A 85 0.08 15.87 2.80
N ASP A 86 -1.11 16.12 3.33
CA ASP A 86 -1.72 15.50 4.50
C ASP A 86 -2.29 14.10 4.23
N VAL A 87 -2.47 13.70 2.96
CA VAL A 87 -2.90 12.35 2.62
C VAL A 87 -1.73 11.40 2.83
N GLU A 88 -1.92 10.43 3.72
CA GLU A 88 -0.91 9.42 4.05
C GLU A 88 -0.85 8.36 2.95
N ILE A 89 0.36 7.86 2.66
CA ILE A 89 0.55 6.68 1.81
C ILE A 89 1.00 5.55 2.72
N VAL A 90 0.29 4.43 2.70
CA VAL A 90 0.62 3.25 3.48
C VAL A 90 1.04 2.13 2.55
N GLY A 91 2.16 1.47 2.88
CA GLY A 91 2.74 0.43 2.05
C GLY A 91 2.40 -0.99 2.51
N TYR A 92 2.76 -1.97 1.67
CA TYR A 92 2.67 -3.42 1.90
C TYR A 92 1.26 -4.01 1.97
N ASP A 93 0.37 -3.54 2.83
CA ASP A 93 -1.05 -3.94 2.89
C ASP A 93 -1.30 -5.46 2.75
N HIS A 94 -0.54 -6.27 3.50
CA HIS A 94 -0.58 -7.72 3.38
C HIS A 94 -0.20 -8.49 4.66
N ASN A 95 -0.17 -9.82 4.59
CA ASN A 95 -0.07 -10.69 5.77
C ASN A 95 1.26 -10.60 6.53
N TRP A 96 1.23 -10.90 7.83
CA TRP A 96 2.42 -10.93 8.69
C TRP A 96 3.54 -11.88 8.25
N SER A 97 3.22 -12.91 7.47
CA SER A 97 4.19 -13.92 7.01
C SER A 97 5.38 -13.35 6.21
N ALA A 98 5.24 -12.17 5.60
CA ALA A 98 6.35 -11.49 4.90
C ALA A 98 6.87 -10.24 5.63
N ALA A 99 6.54 -10.05 6.92
CA ALA A 99 6.93 -8.86 7.68
C ALA A 99 8.45 -8.62 7.74
N SER A 100 9.25 -9.69 7.65
CA SER A 100 10.72 -9.64 7.67
C SER A 100 11.36 -9.48 6.28
N SER A 101 10.59 -9.26 5.22
CA SER A 101 11.11 -9.12 3.86
C SER A 101 10.56 -7.89 3.14
N TYR A 102 9.32 -7.96 2.65
CA TYR A 102 8.75 -6.93 1.79
C TYR A 102 8.72 -5.54 2.43
N PRO A 103 8.17 -5.36 3.65
CA PRO A 103 8.05 -4.01 4.23
C PRO A 103 9.41 -3.39 4.53
N ILE A 104 10.40 -4.22 4.89
CA ILE A 104 11.77 -3.78 5.16
C ILE A 104 12.38 -3.20 3.87
N GLN A 105 12.30 -3.94 2.76
CA GLN A 105 12.82 -3.46 1.47
C GLN A 105 12.11 -2.18 1.03
N LEU A 106 10.78 -2.13 1.15
CA LEU A 106 9.99 -0.95 0.76
C LEU A 106 10.42 0.31 1.52
N MET A 107 10.57 0.19 2.85
CA MET A 107 10.98 1.32 3.69
C MET A 107 12.44 1.73 3.46
N GLN A 108 13.32 0.79 3.07
CA GLN A 108 14.70 1.10 2.68
C GLN A 108 14.77 1.85 1.35
N ASP A 109 13.98 1.44 0.36
CA ASP A 109 14.02 2.03 -0.98
C ASP A 109 13.30 3.38 -1.07
N ALA A 110 12.17 3.53 -0.37
CA ALA A 110 11.25 4.63 -0.59
C ALA A 110 10.56 5.13 0.70
N GLY A 111 11.15 4.88 1.87
CA GLY A 111 10.55 5.20 3.16
C GLY A 111 10.06 6.65 3.30
N ASP A 112 10.65 7.60 2.57
CA ASP A 112 10.20 8.99 2.61
C ASP A 112 8.80 9.24 2.05
N ALA A 113 8.37 8.41 1.10
CA ALA A 113 7.06 8.53 0.47
C ALA A 113 5.90 8.06 1.38
N PHE A 114 6.19 7.10 2.26
CA PHE A 114 5.20 6.39 3.07
C PHE A 114 5.14 6.92 4.50
N TYR A 115 3.95 6.91 5.07
CA TYR A 115 3.76 7.13 6.50
C TYR A 115 4.23 5.90 7.30
N GLY A 116 3.95 4.70 6.77
CA GLY A 116 4.38 3.42 7.31
C GLY A 116 3.87 2.27 6.44
N VAL A 117 3.76 1.08 7.03
CA VAL A 117 3.26 -0.15 6.37
C VAL A 117 2.09 -0.74 7.14
N SER A 118 1.12 -1.35 6.45
CA SER A 118 -0.05 -2.02 7.03
C SER A 118 0.04 -3.54 6.93
N PHE A 119 -0.66 -4.24 7.83
CA PHE A 119 -0.67 -5.70 7.88
C PHE A 119 -2.09 -6.28 7.96
N HIS A 120 -2.30 -7.40 7.27
CA HIS A 120 -3.45 -8.29 7.41
C HIS A 120 -3.10 -9.49 8.30
N CYS A 121 -4.12 -10.19 8.81
CA CYS A 121 -3.97 -11.36 9.67
C CYS A 121 -4.52 -12.67 9.07
N TYR A 122 -4.73 -12.75 7.75
CA TYR A 122 -5.28 -13.94 7.10
C TYR A 122 -4.35 -15.16 7.15
N ALA A 123 -3.04 -14.93 7.26
CA ALA A 123 -2.04 -15.97 7.42
C ALA A 123 -1.21 -15.72 8.68
N VAL A 124 -1.65 -16.29 9.81
CA VAL A 124 -0.87 -16.37 11.05
C VAL A 124 -0.10 -17.70 11.08
N SER A 125 1.22 -17.64 11.32
CA SER A 125 1.93 -18.81 11.86
C SER A 125 1.65 -18.86 13.36
N THR A 126 1.40 -20.06 13.89
CA THR A 126 1.04 -20.31 15.30
C THR A 126 2.08 -19.85 16.32
N GLU A 127 3.27 -19.43 15.88
CA GLU A 127 4.34 -18.91 16.75
C GLU A 127 4.32 -17.38 16.94
N SER A 128 3.38 -16.65 16.32
CA SER A 128 3.39 -15.17 16.31
C SER A 128 2.31 -14.50 17.16
N LEU A 129 1.59 -15.27 17.99
CA LEU A 129 0.33 -14.83 18.62
C LEU A 129 0.46 -14.17 20.00
N ASP A 130 1.65 -14.05 20.60
CA ASP A 130 1.80 -13.19 21.78
C ASP A 130 1.94 -11.73 21.33
N SER A 131 0.78 -11.04 21.33
CA SER A 131 0.58 -9.58 21.29
C SER A 131 -0.01 -8.91 20.03
N LYS A 132 -0.70 -9.60 19.11
CA LYS A 132 -1.18 -8.95 17.87
C LYS A 132 -2.68 -9.15 17.58
N SER A 133 -3.49 -8.28 18.17
CA SER A 133 -4.86 -7.94 17.73
C SER A 133 -4.84 -6.46 17.35
N ILE A 134 -5.48 -5.86 16.33
CA ILE A 134 -6.38 -6.18 15.21
C ILE A 134 -6.29 -4.92 14.29
N ASP A 135 -6.53 -5.08 12.99
CA ASP A 135 -6.76 -4.08 11.92
C ASP A 135 -5.82 -2.87 11.74
N PHE A 136 -5.25 -2.77 10.52
CA PHE A 136 -4.45 -1.66 9.98
C PHE A 136 -3.43 -1.07 10.96
N LEU A 137 -2.48 -1.89 11.41
CA LEU A 137 -1.34 -1.38 12.17
C LEU A 137 -0.37 -0.67 11.22
N VAL A 138 -0.37 0.66 11.21
CA VAL A 138 0.68 1.42 10.52
C VAL A 138 1.91 1.55 11.41
N LEU A 139 3.00 0.89 11.01
CA LEU A 139 4.31 1.12 11.65
C LEU A 139 4.92 2.41 11.09
N GLY A 140 4.72 3.52 11.81
CA GLY A 140 5.26 4.83 11.44
C GLY A 140 6.80 4.90 11.42
N LYS A 141 7.36 5.97 10.81
CA LYS A 141 8.80 6.27 10.61
C LYS A 141 9.71 6.35 11.87
N ARG A 142 9.56 5.48 12.86
CA ARG A 142 10.64 5.18 13.80
C ARG A 142 11.42 4.03 13.19
N ARG A 143 12.61 4.38 12.66
CA ARG A 143 13.71 3.49 12.21
C ARG A 143 13.38 2.02 12.51
N LEU A 144 13.06 1.23 11.49
CA LEU A 144 12.96 -0.23 11.57
C LEU A 144 14.36 -0.84 11.84
N THR A 145 15.03 -0.39 12.89
CA THR A 145 16.19 -1.07 13.44
C THR A 145 15.64 -2.20 14.28
N LYS A 146 15.66 -3.41 13.70
CA LYS A 146 15.65 -4.72 14.34
C LYS A 146 14.79 -4.76 15.61
N PHE A 147 13.58 -5.32 15.53
CA PHE A 147 12.84 -5.78 16.72
C PHE A 147 13.78 -6.71 17.51
N GLY A 148 14.48 -6.15 18.49
CA GLY A 148 15.33 -6.88 19.40
C GLY A 148 14.40 -7.61 20.35
N LEU A 149 14.39 -8.94 20.25
CA LEU A 149 13.90 -9.82 21.29
C LEU A 149 14.76 -9.58 22.54
N GLY A 150 14.34 -8.62 23.36
CA GLY A 150 14.76 -8.53 24.75
C GLY A 150 13.96 -9.54 25.55
N ARG A 151 14.67 -10.46 26.20
CA ARG A 151 14.15 -11.26 27.30
C ARG A 151 13.86 -10.37 28.51
#